data_AF-A0AB74M7M5-F1
#
_entry.id   AF-A0AB74M7M5-F1
#
_cell.length_a   1.000
_cell.length_b   1.000
_cell.length_c   1.000
_cell.angle_alpha   90.00
_cell.angle_beta   90.00
_cell.angle_gamma   90.00
#
_symmetry.space_group_name_H-M   'P 1'
#
loop_
_entity.id
_entity.type
_entity.pdbx_description
1 polymer ?
#
loop_
_entity_poly.entity_id
_entity_poly.type
_entity_poly.pdbx_seq_one_letter_code
_entity_poly.pdbx_strand_id
1 'polypeptide(L)' 'DPESLGFAGGGVRIEGSSPSLFVRTDTVRAVRRGDTLTINGEIFWVDRVSPDDGGSCYLWLNRGQPPAVNRRR' A
#
# COMPACT_ATOMS: atom_id res chain seq x y z
N ASP A 1 7.02 -17.47 10.90
CA ASP A 1 5.85 -17.28 10.05
C ASP A 1 6.32 -17.21 8.60
N PRO A 2 5.91 -18.14 7.72
CA PRO A 2 6.42 -18.20 6.36
C PRO A 2 5.56 -17.29 5.46
N GLU A 3 5.81 -15.98 5.48
CA GLU A 3 5.35 -15.13 4.36
C GLU A 3 6.15 -15.55 3.11
N SER A 4 5.42 -16.21 2.20
CA SER A 4 5.91 -17.01 1.08
C SER A 4 6.77 -16.23 0.08
N LEU A 5 8.06 -16.55 0.00
CA LEU A 5 8.91 -16.21 -1.14
C LEU A 5 8.87 -17.36 -2.16
N GLY A 6 7.83 -17.36 -2.99
CA GLY A 6 7.78 -18.22 -4.16
C GLY A 6 8.72 -17.70 -5.25
N PHE A 7 9.82 -18.40 -5.51
CA PHE A 7 10.68 -18.15 -6.67
C PHE A 7 10.02 -18.74 -7.93
N ALA A 8 9.51 -17.88 -8.81
CA ALA A 8 9.24 -18.25 -10.21
C ALA A 8 10.53 -18.00 -11.02
N GLY A 9 11.03 -19.01 -11.74
CA GLY A 9 12.27 -18.91 -12.52
C GLY A 9 12.24 -17.81 -13.60
N GLY A 10 13.43 -17.35 -14.04
CA GLY A 10 13.59 -16.39 -15.14
C GLY A 10 13.97 -14.94 -14.75
N GLY A 11 14.43 -14.70 -13.51
CA GLY A 11 14.91 -13.38 -13.09
C GLY A 11 13.82 -12.44 -12.55
N VAL A 12 12.62 -12.95 -12.28
CA VAL A 12 11.53 -12.19 -11.64
C VAL A 12 11.62 -12.36 -10.12
N ARG A 13 11.76 -11.25 -9.40
CA ARG A 13 11.59 -11.20 -7.95
C ARG A 13 10.13 -10.90 -7.64
N ILE A 14 9.47 -11.76 -6.88
CA ILE A 14 8.17 -11.43 -6.29
C ILE A 14 8.46 -10.76 -4.96
N GLU A 15 8.32 -9.43 -4.93
CA GLU A 15 8.42 -8.65 -3.70
C GLU A 15 7.15 -8.81 -2.86
N GLY A 16 7.35 -8.72 -1.54
CA GLY A 16 6.43 -9.16 -0.50
C GLY A 16 4.99 -8.66 -0.63
N SER A 17 4.11 -9.36 0.07
CA SER A 17 2.69 -9.06 0.23
C SER A 17 2.43 -7.54 0.35
N SER A 18 2.05 -6.87 -0.74
CA SER A 18 1.53 -5.50 -0.69
C SER A 18 0.18 -5.57 0.02
N PRO A 19 0.10 -5.19 1.31
CA PRO A 19 -1.13 -5.38 2.05
C PRO A 19 -2.21 -4.43 1.54
N SER A 20 -3.47 -4.83 1.70
CA SER A 20 -4.59 -3.95 1.42
C SER A 20 -5.50 -3.81 2.64
N LEU A 21 -6.10 -2.64 2.78
CA LEU A 21 -7.09 -2.35 3.83
C LEU A 21 -8.43 -2.05 3.17
N PHE A 22 -9.49 -2.70 3.63
CA PHE A 22 -10.86 -2.33 3.31
C PHE A 22 -11.41 -1.49 4.46
N VAL A 23 -11.76 -0.24 4.18
CA VAL A 23 -12.09 0.76 5.19
C VAL A 23 -13.27 1.60 4.74
N ARG A 24 -13.98 2.21 5.69
CA ARG A 24 -15.02 3.20 5.37
C ARG A 24 -14.37 4.43 4.75
N THR A 25 -14.95 4.96 3.68
CA THR A 25 -14.34 6.06 2.93
C THR A 25 -14.30 7.36 3.73
N ASP A 26 -15.25 7.57 4.64
CA ASP A 26 -15.29 8.75 5.50
C ASP A 26 -14.11 8.81 6.48
N THR A 27 -13.59 7.67 6.95
CA THR A 27 -12.46 7.62 7.88
C THR A 27 -11.12 7.93 7.20
N VAL A 28 -11.01 7.70 5.89
CA VAL A 28 -9.77 7.89 5.12
C VAL A 28 -9.89 8.97 4.05
N ARG A 29 -10.90 9.84 4.14
CA ARG A 29 -11.19 10.86 3.13
C ARG A 29 -10.02 11.81 2.83
N ALA A 30 -9.12 12.01 3.79
CA ALA A 30 -7.91 12.83 3.62
C ALA A 30 -6.71 12.06 3.06
N VAL A 31 -6.72 10.72 3.10
CA VAL A 31 -5.59 9.87 2.71
C VAL A 31 -5.39 9.90 1.19
N ARG A 32 -4.14 10.04 0.75
CA ARG A 32 -3.73 10.11 -0.65
C ARG A 32 -2.58 9.14 -0.93
N ARG A 33 -2.37 8.86 -2.21
CA ARG A 33 -1.18 8.14 -2.69
C ARG A 33 0.09 8.86 -2.23
N GLY A 34 1.02 8.11 -1.66
CA GLY A 34 2.28 8.60 -1.10
C GLY A 34 2.20 8.94 0.39
N ASP A 35 1.00 9.04 0.98
CA ASP A 35 0.88 9.25 2.42
C ASP A 35 1.43 8.05 3.17
N THR A 36 2.04 8.32 4.32
CA THR A 36 2.60 7.32 5.22
C THR A 36 1.61 7.01 6.34
N LEU A 37 1.38 5.73 6.61
CA LEU A 37 0.50 5.22 7.65
C LEU A 37 1.32 4.39 8.65
N THR A 38 1.01 4.52 9.93
CA THR A 38 1.52 3.62 10.97
C THR A 38 0.42 2.65 11.37
N ILE A 39 0.64 1.36 11.16
CA ILE A 39 -0.33 0.29 11.46
C ILE A 39 0.38 -0.73 12.34
N ASN A 40 -0.13 -0.95 13.55
CA ASN A 40 0.46 -1.87 14.54
C ASN A 40 1.98 -1.62 14.81
N GLY A 41 2.42 -0.37 14.71
CA GLY A 41 3.83 0.01 14.92
C GLY A 41 4.72 -0.14 13.69
N GLU A 42 4.21 -0.69 12.59
CA GLU A 42 4.91 -0.75 11.30
C GLU A 42 4.52 0.43 10.41
N ILE A 43 5.48 0.87 9.59
CA ILE A 43 5.31 1.97 8.65
C ILE A 43 4.99 1.43 7.27
N PHE A 44 3.91 1.95 6.69
CA PHE A 44 3.48 1.69 5.32
C PHE A 44 3.28 3.00 4.58
N TRP A 45 3.25 2.96 3.26
CA TRP A 45 2.82 4.07 2.45
C TRP A 45 1.75 3.64 1.44
N VAL A 46 0.86 4.57 1.13
CA VAL A 46 -0.29 4.32 0.25
C VAL A 46 0.15 4.33 -1.21
N ASP A 47 0.09 3.19 -1.88
CA ASP A 47 0.32 3.13 -3.32
C ASP A 47 -0.93 3.52 -4.11
N ARG A 48 -2.11 3.10 -3.64
CA ARG A 48 -3.38 3.34 -4.34
C ARG A 48 -4.54 3.45 -3.36
N VAL A 49 -5.50 4.27 -3.73
CA VAL A 49 -6.82 4.37 -3.11
C VAL A 49 -7.85 4.04 -4.19
N SER A 50 -8.77 3.12 -3.93
CA SER A 50 -9.88 2.87 -4.87
C SER A 50 -10.89 4.02 -4.80
N PRO A 51 -11.76 4.16 -5.81
CA PRO A 51 -13.00 4.92 -5.64
C PRO A 51 -13.81 4.43 -4.43
N ASP A 52 -14.68 5.30 -3.92
CA ASP A 52 -15.75 4.93 -3.00
C ASP A 52 -16.69 3.93 -3.69
N ASP A 53 -16.96 2.83 -3.03
CA ASP A 53 -17.94 1.82 -3.40
C ASP A 53 -18.89 1.59 -2.22
N GLY A 54 -20.05 2.26 -2.26
CA GLY A 54 -21.08 2.13 -1.22
C GLY A 54 -20.64 2.62 0.16
N GLY A 55 -19.75 3.62 0.24
CA GLY A 55 -19.23 4.19 1.48
C GLY A 55 -17.96 3.52 2.01
N SER A 56 -17.36 2.62 1.25
CA SER A 56 -16.09 1.96 1.59
C SER A 56 -15.10 2.00 0.42
N CYS A 57 -13.82 1.87 0.70
CA CYS A 57 -12.76 1.80 -0.32
C CYS A 57 -11.61 0.90 0.11
N TYR A 58 -10.80 0.50 -0.86
CA TYR A 58 -9.54 -0.20 -0.65
C TYR A 58 -8.36 0.76 -0.65
N LEU A 59 -7.45 0.58 0.30
CA LEU A 59 -6.11 1.14 0.29
C LEU A 59 -5.11 0.03 -0.04
N TRP A 60 -4.30 0.20 -1.08
CA TRP A 60 -3.14 -0.66 -1.32
C TRP A 60 -1.91 0.00 -0.73
N LEU A 61 -1.16 -0.77 0.03
CA LEU A 61 -0.03 -0.30 0.80
C LEU A 61 1.25 -0.98 0.31
N ASN A 62 2.37 -0.32 0.58
CA ASN A 62 3.69 -0.90 0.51
C ASN A 62 4.40 -0.65 1.84
N ARG A 63 5.27 -1.57 2.26
CA ARG A 63 6.04 -1.43 3.50
C ARG A 63 7.14 -0.37 3.35
N GLY A 64 7.47 0.31 4.45
CA GLY A 64 8.58 1.26 4.51
C GLY A 64 8.22 2.66 4.03
N GLN A 65 9.18 3.33 3.40
CA GLN A 65 9.04 4.72 2.96
C GLN A 65 8.56 4.81 1.50
N PRO A 66 7.74 5.82 1.16
CA PRO A 66 7.35 6.06 -0.23
C PRO A 66 8.59 6.40 -1.06
N PRO A 67 8.64 5.99 -2.34
CA PRO A 67 9.72 6.40 -3.22
C PRO A 67 9.79 7.92 -3.27
N ALA A 68 11.02 8.47 -3.24
CA ALA A 68 11.22 9.91 -3.38
C ALA A 68 10.50 10.37 -4.65
N VAL A 69 9.52 11.26 -4.48
CA VAL A 69 8.76 11.80 -5.60
C VAL A 69 9.75 12.55 -6.47
N ASN A 70 10.16 11.93 -7.58
CA ASN A 70 10.97 12.60 -8.60
C ASN A 70 10.09 13.68 -9.22
N ARG A 71 10.05 14.86 -8.58
CA ARG A 71 9.61 16.10 -9.22
C ARG A 71 10.65 16.39 -10.29
N ARG A 72 10.48 15.81 -11.48
CA ARG A 72 11.11 16.36 -12.69
C ARG A 72 10.62 17.81 -12.77
N ARG A 73 11.55 18.74 -12.52
CA ARG A 73 11.36 20.19 -12.67
C ARG A 73 11.06 20.51 -14.12
#